data_AF-A0A099TDL4-F1
#
_entry.id   AF-A0A099TDL4-F1
#
_cell.length_a   1.000
_cell.length_b   1.000
_cell.length_c   1.000
_cell.angle_alpha   90.00
_cell.angle_beta   90.00
_cell.angle_gamma   90.00
#
_symmetry.space_group_name_H-M   'P 1'
#
loop_
_entity.id
_entity.type
_entity.pdbx_description
1 polymer ?
#
loop_
_entity_poly.entity_id
_entity_poly.type
_entity_poly.pdbx_seq_one_letter_code
_entity_poly.pdbx_strand_id
1 'polypeptide(L)'
;MSGLDGKRWHDMGGALAGPIPQDDHDFALWEKRVDALMILASGAGHFSVDGLRRALEDMGEAAFETMTYYERWVAAINQNLLEQGVYSIAELGEKMEAVQARGETYGEASNAG
;
A
#
# COMPACT_ATOMS: atom_id res chain seq x y z
N MET A 1 -8.66 -16.58 -19.42
CA MET A 1 -9.74 -15.59 -19.65
C MET A 1 -10.75 -15.78 -18.53
N SER A 2 -10.59 -15.07 -17.42
CA SER A 2 -11.62 -15.00 -16.37
C SER A 2 -12.77 -14.10 -16.83
N GLY A 3 -13.95 -14.37 -16.26
CA GLY A 3 -15.27 -14.05 -16.81
C GLY A 3 -15.60 -12.57 -16.96
N LEU A 4 -16.48 -12.30 -17.91
CA LEU A 4 -17.10 -11.01 -18.21
C LEU A 4 -18.25 -10.69 -17.23
N ASP A 5 -18.07 -10.91 -15.93
CA ASP A 5 -19.10 -10.60 -14.91
C ASP A 5 -18.94 -9.20 -14.31
N GLY A 6 -17.89 -8.47 -14.71
CA GLY A 6 -17.59 -7.12 -14.21
C GLY A 6 -17.08 -7.09 -12.76
N LYS A 7 -16.86 -8.27 -12.16
CA LYS A 7 -16.43 -8.41 -10.78
C LYS A 7 -14.96 -8.07 -10.65
N ARG A 8 -14.64 -7.18 -9.72
CA ARG A 8 -13.26 -6.86 -9.33
C ARG A 8 -12.82 -7.73 -8.16
N TRP A 9 -11.51 -7.88 -7.99
CA TRP A 9 -10.96 -8.85 -7.04
C TRP A 9 -11.39 -8.60 -5.60
N HIS A 10 -11.57 -7.34 -5.19
CA HIS A 10 -12.02 -6.99 -3.84
C HIS A 10 -13.44 -7.46 -3.51
N ASP A 11 -14.28 -7.77 -4.51
CA ASP A 11 -15.70 -8.10 -4.34
C ASP A 11 -15.92 -9.59 -4.00
N MET A 12 -15.16 -10.15 -3.06
CA MET A 12 -15.19 -11.60 -2.78
C MET A 12 -16.43 -12.06 -1.99
N GLY A 13 -17.38 -11.16 -1.71
CA GLY A 13 -18.59 -11.46 -0.94
C GLY A 13 -19.36 -12.66 -1.51
N GLY A 14 -19.69 -13.62 -0.65
CA GLY A 14 -20.43 -14.84 -1.02
C GLY A 14 -19.62 -15.93 -1.71
N ALA A 15 -18.32 -15.73 -1.96
CA ALA A 15 -17.44 -16.79 -2.44
C ALA A 15 -17.10 -17.79 -1.32
N LEU A 16 -16.86 -19.05 -1.70
CA LEU A 16 -16.31 -20.06 -0.77
C LEU A 16 -14.86 -19.69 -0.43
N ALA A 17 -14.52 -19.76 0.84
CA ALA A 17 -13.17 -19.55 1.35
C ALA A 17 -12.79 -20.66 2.35
N GLY A 18 -11.49 -20.76 2.64
CA GLY A 18 -10.98 -21.65 3.67
C GLY A 18 -11.26 -21.17 5.09
N PRO A 19 -10.81 -21.93 6.11
CA PRO A 19 -10.86 -21.50 7.50
C PRO A 19 -10.16 -20.15 7.72
N ILE A 20 -10.65 -19.38 8.70
CA ILE A 20 -10.07 -18.08 9.06
C ILE A 20 -8.83 -18.30 9.94
N PRO A 21 -7.64 -17.80 9.56
CA PRO A 21 -6.47 -17.77 10.45
C PRO A 21 -6.80 -17.00 11.74
N GLN A 22 -6.42 -17.55 12.89
CA GLN A 22 -6.70 -16.96 14.23
C GLN A 22 -5.44 -16.37 14.89
N ASP A 23 -4.31 -16.36 14.19
CA ASP A 23 -3.05 -15.87 14.75
C ASP A 23 -3.08 -14.35 14.89
N ASP A 24 -2.52 -13.86 15.99
CA ASP A 24 -2.30 -12.43 16.19
C ASP A 24 -1.20 -11.92 15.24
N HIS A 25 -1.37 -10.70 14.74
CA HIS A 25 -0.36 -10.02 13.92
C HIS A 25 0.40 -8.98 14.75
N ASP A 26 1.70 -9.20 14.96
CA ASP A 26 2.55 -8.19 15.58
C ASP A 26 3.02 -7.18 14.53
N PHE A 27 2.46 -5.98 14.58
CA PHE A 27 2.74 -4.94 13.60
C PHE A 27 4.19 -4.44 13.69
N ALA A 28 4.91 -4.59 12.58
CA ALA A 28 6.22 -3.98 12.40
C ALA A 28 6.12 -2.45 12.43
N LEU A 29 7.23 -1.78 12.77
CA LEU A 29 7.25 -0.32 12.85
C LEU A 29 6.88 0.36 11.53
N TRP A 30 7.28 -0.23 10.39
CA TRP A 30 6.97 0.34 9.09
C TRP A 30 5.47 0.28 8.77
N GLU A 31 4.76 -0.77 9.21
CA GLU A 31 3.30 -0.90 9.04
C GLU A 31 2.57 0.22 9.79
N LYS A 32 2.99 0.50 11.02
CA LYS A 32 2.48 1.63 11.82
C LYS A 32 2.76 2.97 11.15
N ARG A 33 3.90 3.11 10.47
CA ARG A 33 4.22 4.33 9.69
C ARG A 33 3.36 4.46 8.44
N VAL A 34 3.02 3.36 7.76
CA VAL A 34 2.10 3.39 6.62
C VAL A 34 0.71 3.82 7.06
N ASP A 35 0.23 3.32 8.19
CA ASP A 35 -1.04 3.77 8.79
C ASP A 35 -1.01 5.28 9.10
N ALA A 36 0.04 5.75 9.75
CA ALA A 36 0.22 7.18 10.04
C ALA A 36 0.29 8.03 8.74
N LEU A 37 0.96 7.54 7.70
CA LEU A 37 1.01 8.22 6.39
C LEU A 37 -0.38 8.34 5.76
N MET A 38 -1.21 7.30 5.86
CA MET A 38 -2.59 7.36 5.39
C MET A 38 -3.36 8.49 6.09
N ILE A 39 -3.28 8.57 7.42
CA ILE A 39 -3.97 9.60 8.21
C ILE A 39 -3.44 11.01 7.87
N LEU A 40 -2.12 11.18 7.81
CA LEU A 40 -1.52 12.49 7.55
C LEU A 40 -1.80 12.98 6.13
N ALA A 41 -1.64 12.13 5.11
CA ALA A 41 -1.82 12.53 3.73
C ALA A 41 -3.29 12.80 3.39
N SER A 42 -4.21 12.00 3.92
CA SER A 42 -5.65 12.26 3.76
C SER A 42 -6.10 13.49 4.54
N GLY A 43 -5.60 13.68 5.77
CA GLY A 43 -5.85 14.87 6.58
C GLY A 43 -5.33 16.17 5.96
N ALA A 44 -4.23 16.09 5.20
CA ALA A 44 -3.71 17.20 4.40
C ALA A 44 -4.50 17.45 3.10
N GLY A 45 -5.51 16.62 2.80
CA GLY A 45 -6.36 16.77 1.62
C GLY A 45 -5.77 16.23 0.32
N HIS A 46 -4.69 15.42 0.39
CA HIS A 46 -4.12 14.82 -0.82
C HIS A 46 -5.01 13.71 -1.39
N PHE A 47 -5.76 12.99 -0.58
CA PHE A 47 -6.75 12.04 -1.06
C PHE A 47 -7.83 11.78 0.00
N SER A 48 -8.95 11.21 -0.43
CA SER A 48 -10.01 10.73 0.47
C SER A 48 -9.88 9.23 0.73
N VAL A 49 -10.65 8.73 1.71
CA VAL A 49 -10.80 7.28 1.92
C VAL A 49 -11.28 6.58 0.65
N ASP A 50 -12.20 7.19 -0.11
CA ASP A 50 -12.66 6.65 -1.39
C ASP A 50 -11.55 6.61 -2.44
N GLY A 51 -10.65 7.61 -2.45
CA GLY A 51 -9.47 7.62 -3.33
C GLY A 51 -8.48 6.49 -3.00
N LEU A 52 -8.27 6.21 -1.70
CA LEU A 52 -7.48 5.06 -1.26
C LEU A 52 -8.14 3.75 -1.68
N ARG A 53 -9.45 3.61 -1.45
CA ARG A 53 -10.22 2.41 -1.82
C ARG A 53 -10.19 2.17 -3.31
N ARG A 54 -10.41 3.19 -4.14
CA ARG A 54 -10.31 3.08 -5.60
C ARG A 54 -8.96 2.46 -6.01
N ALA A 55 -7.86 2.99 -5.50
CA ALA A 55 -6.52 2.49 -5.84
C ALA A 55 -6.29 1.04 -5.38
N LEU A 56 -6.81 0.63 -4.22
CA LEU A 56 -6.77 -0.76 -3.74
C LEU A 56 -7.66 -1.69 -4.57
N GLU A 57 -8.87 -1.25 -4.89
CA GLU A 57 -9.91 -1.99 -5.61
C GLU A 57 -9.57 -2.14 -7.11
N ASP A 58 -8.72 -1.25 -7.64
CA ASP A 58 -8.10 -1.35 -8.97
C ASP A 58 -6.98 -2.42 -9.02
N MET A 59 -6.47 -2.91 -7.88
CA MET A 59 -5.45 -3.96 -7.85
C MET A 59 -6.03 -5.32 -8.27
N GLY A 60 -5.27 -6.06 -9.08
CA GLY A 60 -5.64 -7.40 -9.52
C GLY A 60 -5.31 -8.49 -8.50
N GLU A 61 -5.78 -9.71 -8.77
CA GLU A 61 -5.56 -10.94 -7.98
C GLU A 61 -4.13 -11.08 -7.47
N ALA A 62 -3.13 -10.92 -8.35
CA ALA A 62 -1.72 -11.08 -8.00
C ALA A 62 -1.30 -10.21 -6.80
N ALA A 63 -1.75 -8.95 -6.74
CA ALA A 63 -1.43 -8.08 -5.62
C ALA A 63 -2.06 -8.59 -4.31
N PHE A 64 -3.22 -9.23 -4.38
CA PHE A 64 -3.88 -9.78 -3.20
C PHE A 64 -3.28 -11.08 -2.71
N GLU A 65 -2.65 -11.86 -3.60
CA GLU A 65 -1.94 -13.10 -3.28
C GLU A 65 -0.51 -12.85 -2.78
N THR A 66 0.20 -11.88 -3.36
CA THR A 66 1.65 -11.70 -3.09
C THR A 66 1.96 -10.56 -2.13
N MET A 67 1.06 -9.59 -1.95
CA MET A 67 1.30 -8.45 -1.07
C MET A 67 0.51 -8.59 0.23
N THR A 68 1.18 -8.27 1.32
CA THR A 68 0.58 -8.07 2.64
C THR A 68 -0.38 -6.87 2.64
N TYR A 69 -1.19 -6.77 3.69
CA TYR A 69 -2.18 -5.70 3.83
C TYR A 69 -1.56 -4.30 3.73
N TYR A 70 -0.48 -4.04 4.46
CA TYR A 70 0.16 -2.72 4.47
C TYR A 70 1.04 -2.44 3.24
N GLU A 71 1.51 -3.47 2.54
CA GLU A 71 2.14 -3.29 1.21
C GLU A 71 1.13 -2.76 0.19
N ARG A 72 -0.11 -3.29 0.18
CA ARG A 72 -1.16 -2.76 -0.69
C ARG A 72 -1.51 -1.32 -0.31
N TRP A 73 -1.56 -0.99 0.98
CA TRP A 73 -1.80 0.37 1.43
C TRP A 73 -0.72 1.36 1.00
N VAL A 74 0.56 1.05 1.20
CA VAL A 74 1.63 1.97 0.80
C VAL A 74 1.66 2.17 -0.72
N ALA A 75 1.37 1.13 -1.51
CA ALA A 75 1.23 1.25 -2.96
C ALA A 75 0.05 2.16 -3.36
N ALA A 76 -1.11 2.01 -2.70
CA ALA A 76 -2.28 2.84 -2.96
C ALA A 76 -2.09 4.32 -2.54
N ILE A 77 -1.42 4.56 -1.40
CA ILE A 77 -1.03 5.90 -0.95
C ILE A 77 -0.09 6.53 -1.98
N ASN A 78 0.95 5.80 -2.40
CA ASN A 78 1.91 6.27 -3.40
C ASN A 78 1.22 6.64 -4.72
N GLN A 79 0.31 5.79 -5.20
CA GLN A 79 -0.46 6.05 -6.42
C GLN A 79 -1.25 7.37 -6.32
N ASN A 80 -1.96 7.59 -5.21
CA ASN A 80 -2.72 8.83 -5.01
C ASN A 80 -1.80 10.06 -4.94
N LEU A 81 -0.67 9.98 -4.24
CA LEU A 81 0.27 11.11 -4.12
C LEU A 81 0.92 11.48 -5.46
N LEU A 82 1.24 10.48 -6.29
CA LEU A 82 1.72 10.69 -7.66
C LEU A 82 0.65 11.33 -8.54
N GLU A 83 -0.59 10.84 -8.50
CA GLU A 83 -1.71 11.40 -9.28
C GLU A 83 -2.02 12.86 -8.91
N GLN A 84 -1.84 13.23 -7.64
CA GLN A 84 -1.97 14.62 -7.19
C GLN A 84 -0.73 15.48 -7.44
N GLY A 85 0.37 14.89 -7.93
CA GLY A 85 1.61 15.61 -8.19
C GLY A 85 2.32 16.10 -6.92
N VAL A 86 2.12 15.44 -5.78
CA VAL A 86 2.84 15.77 -4.52
C VAL A 86 4.34 15.53 -4.69
N TYR A 87 4.69 14.51 -5.48
CA TYR A 87 6.01 14.26 -6.01
C TYR A 87 5.88 13.55 -7.36
N SER A 88 6.97 13.52 -8.11
CA SER A 88 7.11 12.79 -9.37
C SER A 88 7.73 11.41 -9.17
N ILE A 89 7.62 10.57 -10.20
CA ILE A 89 8.28 9.25 -10.23
C ILE A 89 9.80 9.41 -10.13
N ALA A 90 10.37 10.46 -10.73
CA ALA A 90 11.80 10.74 -10.69
C ALA A 90 12.27 11.06 -9.26
N GLU A 91 11.58 11.97 -8.57
CA GLU A 91 11.89 12.33 -7.18
C GLU A 91 11.74 11.14 -6.23
N LEU A 92 10.73 10.29 -6.46
CA LEU A 92 10.56 9.06 -5.70
C LEU A 92 11.76 8.12 -5.90
N GLY A 93 12.18 7.91 -7.16
CA GLY A 93 13.34 7.07 -7.50
C GLY A 93 14.63 7.57 -6.84
N GLU A 94 14.93 8.86 -6.99
CA GLU A 94 16.09 9.50 -6.35
C GLU A 94 16.05 9.31 -4.83
N LYS A 95 14.87 9.46 -4.21
CA LYS A 95 14.72 9.27 -2.78
C LYS A 95 14.92 7.82 -2.36
N MET A 96 14.44 6.86 -3.14
CA MET A 96 14.64 5.43 -2.89
C MET A 96 16.12 5.05 -2.94
N GLU A 97 16.86 5.53 -3.94
CA GLU A 97 18.33 5.34 -4.03
C GLU A 97 19.05 5.93 -2.82
N ALA A 98 18.68 7.16 -2.43
CA ALA A 98 19.26 7.83 -1.27
C ALA A 98 18.92 7.15 0.07
N VAL A 99 17.79 6.44 0.17
CA VAL A 99 17.44 5.64 1.35
C VAL A 99 18.20 4.31 1.34
N GLN A 100 18.29 3.65 0.19
CA GLN A 100 19.04 2.40 0.05
C GLN A 100 20.54 2.58 0.35
N ALA A 101 21.13 3.71 -0.02
CA ALA A 101 22.53 4.03 0.26
C ALA A 101 22.85 4.16 1.78
N ARG A 102 21.84 4.27 2.64
CA ARG A 102 22.02 4.39 4.11
C ARG A 102 22.22 3.05 4.80
N GLY A 103 21.85 1.94 4.15
CA GLY A 103 21.98 0.60 4.72
C GLY A 103 21.06 -0.41 4.03
N GLU A 104 21.40 -1.69 4.17
CA GLU A 104 20.65 -2.79 3.53
C GLU A 104 19.39 -3.14 4.33
N THR A 105 19.43 -2.92 5.64
CA THR A 105 18.28 -3.18 6.52
C THR A 105 17.48 -1.92 6.77
N TYR A 106 16.19 -2.09 7.06
CA TYR A 106 15.32 -1.00 7.49
C TYR A 106 15.88 -0.22 8.70
N GLY A 107 16.50 -0.94 9.64
CA GLY A 107 17.09 -0.35 10.85
C GLY A 107 18.27 0.56 10.53
N GLU A 108 19.20 0.11 9.68
CA GLU A 108 20.32 0.92 9.22
C GLU A 108 19.83 2.13 8.43
N ALA A 109 18.92 1.92 7.46
CA ALA A 109 18.41 2.97 6.61
C ALA A 109 17.58 4.04 7.36
N SER A 110 16.90 3.64 8.45
CA SER A 110 16.09 4.54 9.28
C SER A 110 16.89 5.35 10.30
N ASN A 111 18.04 4.85 10.76
CA ASN A 111 18.82 5.45 11.86
C ASN A 111 20.01 6.30 11.40
N ALA A 112 20.38 6.24 10.12
CA ALA A 112 21.52 6.97 9.56
C ALA A 112 21.22 8.45 9.21
N GLY A 113 20.13 9.03 9.74
CA GLY A 113 19.63 10.36 9.39
C GLY A 113 19.54 11.32 10.57
#